data_AF-A0A4Z2E4I8-F1
#
_entry.id   AF-A0A4Z2E4I8-F1
#
_cell.length_a   1.000
_cell.length_b   1.000
_cell.length_c   1.000
_cell.angle_alpha   90.00
_cell.angle_beta   90.00
_cell.angle_gamma   90.00
#
_symmetry.space_group_name_H-M   'P 1'
#
loop_
_entity.id
_entity.type
_entity.pdbx_description
1 polymer ?
#
loop_
_entity_poly.entity_id
_entity_poly.type
_entity_poly.pdbx_seq_one_letter_code
_entity_poly.pdbx_strand_id
1 'polypeptide(L)'
;MPLSFCPQFFDHYMLYENEIALPHNKGASPVGPRYRQTISCYYVVNETRTVGFSSRLYEPTAEIGSGHLMVQMRLAQDSSYTLFYQAEDYPVVKYLRQPLYFEVELVEATDPHLELILENFWATLDEDRTSLPSWDIIVDGCENPDDSYVTVFHPVGRDARVLDPSHIKRFSMKMFTFTQDEEVLKNEVTYELLALSTSHSSCVINPSVRLQIFVHCNAEICDSLSQADGSCRGQCVQPAHQKNYRRERKRVQRGADSINQRQISSGPIVLTSAQTPE
;
A
#
# COMPACT_ATOMS: atom_id res chain seq x y z
N MET A 1 -32.41 7.75 -45.90
CA MET A 1 -31.97 6.79 -46.94
C MET A 1 -32.15 5.40 -46.37
N PRO A 2 -33.09 4.58 -46.85
CA PRO A 2 -33.34 3.26 -46.26
C PRO A 2 -32.34 2.26 -46.84
N LEU A 3 -31.45 1.72 -46.01
CA LEU A 3 -30.65 0.54 -46.37
C LEU A 3 -31.48 -0.69 -46.02
N SER A 4 -32.16 -1.22 -47.04
CA SER A 4 -32.83 -2.49 -47.04
C SER A 4 -31.79 -3.62 -46.98
N PHE A 5 -31.50 -4.14 -45.79
CA PHE A 5 -30.83 -5.45 -45.63
C PHE A 5 -31.86 -6.55 -45.91
N CYS A 6 -32.16 -6.79 -47.19
CA CYS A 6 -32.95 -7.95 -47.60
C CYS A 6 -32.04 -9.18 -47.72
N PRO A 7 -32.35 -10.31 -47.05
CA PRO A 7 -31.63 -11.56 -47.28
C PRO A 7 -31.80 -12.01 -48.73
N GLN A 8 -30.75 -12.62 -49.30
CA GLN A 8 -30.80 -13.22 -50.64
C GLN A 8 -31.19 -14.69 -50.53
N PHE A 9 -32.19 -15.11 -51.29
CA PHE A 9 -32.67 -16.49 -51.31
C PHE A 9 -32.16 -17.20 -52.57
N PHE A 10 -31.49 -18.33 -52.36
CA PHE A 10 -30.96 -19.20 -53.40
C PHE A 10 -31.56 -20.59 -53.22
N ASP A 11 -32.62 -20.91 -53.94
CA ASP A 11 -33.29 -22.22 -54.00
C ASP A 11 -33.50 -22.89 -52.61
N HIS A 12 -32.52 -23.63 -52.09
CA HIS A 12 -32.56 -24.31 -50.78
C HIS A 12 -31.84 -23.58 -49.63
N TYR A 13 -31.25 -22.40 -49.89
CA TYR A 13 -30.44 -21.64 -48.93
C TYR A 13 -30.85 -20.17 -48.86
N MET A 14 -30.81 -19.60 -47.67
CA MET A 14 -30.89 -18.17 -47.42
C MET A 14 -29.51 -17.67 -47.03
N LEU A 15 -28.99 -16.69 -47.77
CA LEU A 15 -27.72 -16.03 -47.50
C LEU A 15 -27.99 -14.73 -46.74
N TYR A 16 -27.43 -14.65 -45.53
CA TYR A 16 -27.39 -13.43 -44.75
C TYR A 16 -25.97 -12.88 -44.75
N GLU A 17 -25.79 -11.66 -45.21
CA GLU A 17 -24.48 -11.00 -45.28
C GLU A 17 -24.52 -9.70 -44.46
N ASN A 18 -23.55 -9.54 -43.57
CA ASN A 18 -23.37 -8.34 -42.76
C ASN A 18 -21.90 -7.92 -42.77
N GLU A 19 -21.65 -6.63 -42.62
CA GLU A 19 -20.32 -6.05 -42.62
C GLU A 19 -20.01 -5.43 -41.26
N ILE A 20 -18.95 -5.93 -40.61
CA ILE A 20 -18.42 -5.33 -39.40
C ILE A 20 -17.33 -4.33 -39.79
N ALA A 21 -17.53 -3.06 -39.46
CA ALA A 21 -16.54 -2.02 -39.61
C ALA A 21 -16.24 -1.38 -38.24
N LEU A 22 -14.95 -1.25 -37.92
CA LEU A 22 -14.52 -0.52 -36.73
C LEU A 22 -14.52 0.99 -37.04
N PRO A 23 -15.36 1.80 -36.37
CA PRO A 23 -15.37 3.24 -36.58
C PRO A 23 -14.09 3.86 -36.03
N HIS A 24 -13.57 4.86 -36.72
CA HIS A 24 -12.38 5.58 -36.32
C HIS A 24 -12.71 6.48 -35.11
N ASN A 25 -12.04 6.28 -33.98
CA ASN A 25 -12.13 7.21 -32.84
C ASN A 25 -11.55 8.56 -33.27
N LYS A 26 -12.36 9.63 -33.13
CA LYS A 26 -11.95 11.01 -33.41
C LYS A 26 -10.83 11.42 -32.44
N GLY A 27 -9.58 11.20 -32.84
CA GLY A 27 -8.41 11.52 -32.04
C GLY A 27 -7.12 10.84 -32.50
N ALA A 28 -7.20 9.75 -33.28
CA ALA A 28 -6.03 9.12 -33.89
C ALA A 28 -5.87 9.57 -35.36
N SER A 29 -4.64 9.54 -35.88
CA SER A 29 -4.28 10.09 -37.19
C SER A 29 -4.99 9.39 -38.39
N PRO A 30 -5.20 10.04 -39.55
CA PRO A 30 -6.06 9.57 -40.65
C PRO A 30 -5.57 8.32 -41.42
N VAL A 31 -4.44 7.73 -41.04
CA VAL A 31 -3.70 6.73 -41.84
C VAL A 31 -3.66 5.39 -41.11
N GLY A 32 -4.82 4.88 -40.68
CA GLY A 32 -4.99 3.50 -40.21
C GLY A 32 -5.77 2.67 -41.23
N PRO A 33 -5.47 1.37 -41.43
CA PRO A 33 -6.24 0.53 -42.34
C PRO A 33 -7.68 0.42 -41.82
N ARG A 34 -8.66 0.73 -42.68
CA ARG A 34 -10.08 0.52 -42.37
C ARG A 34 -10.33 -0.98 -42.29
N TYR A 35 -10.43 -1.50 -41.06
CA TYR A 35 -10.84 -2.88 -40.87
C TYR A 35 -12.33 -3.00 -41.25
N ARG A 36 -12.58 -3.72 -42.34
CA ARG A 36 -13.92 -4.07 -42.83
C ARG A 36 -13.93 -5.58 -43.02
N GLN A 37 -14.80 -6.27 -42.29
CA GLN A 37 -14.97 -7.70 -42.40
C GLN A 37 -16.41 -8.01 -42.81
N THR A 38 -16.57 -8.62 -43.97
CA THR A 38 -17.86 -9.18 -44.39
C THR A 38 -18.02 -10.57 -43.78
N ILE A 39 -19.17 -10.83 -43.18
CA ILE A 39 -19.57 -12.12 -42.62
C ILE A 39 -20.80 -12.57 -43.40
N SER A 40 -20.70 -13.75 -44.02
CA SER A 40 -21.79 -14.33 -44.78
C SER A 40 -22.17 -15.69 -44.17
N CYS A 41 -23.43 -15.84 -43.81
CA CYS A 41 -23.99 -17.05 -43.21
C CYS A 41 -25.02 -17.68 -44.16
N TYR A 42 -24.87 -18.97 -44.45
CA TYR A 42 -25.78 -19.74 -45.29
C TYR A 42 -26.71 -20.59 -44.42
N TYR A 43 -28.02 -20.43 -44.57
CA TYR A 43 -29.03 -21.18 -43.83
C TYR A 43 -29.84 -22.05 -44.78
N VAL A 44 -29.95 -23.35 -44.51
CA VAL A 44 -30.80 -24.26 -45.30
C VAL A 44 -32.27 -23.97 -44.98
N VAL A 45 -33.08 -23.65 -45.99
CA VAL A 45 -34.50 -23.29 -45.82
C VAL A 45 -35.37 -24.52 -46.03
N ASN A 46 -35.56 -25.32 -44.97
CA ASN A 46 -36.44 -26.51 -45.01
C ASN A 46 -37.88 -26.19 -44.53
N GLU A 47 -38.06 -25.21 -43.64
CA GLU A 47 -39.35 -24.73 -43.13
C GLU A 47 -39.29 -23.21 -42.90
N THR A 48 -40.32 -22.47 -43.28
CA THR A 48 -40.44 -21.03 -42.99
C THR A 48 -41.02 -20.80 -41.60
N ARG A 49 -40.18 -20.38 -40.65
CA ARG A 49 -40.62 -19.94 -39.30
C ARG A 49 -40.39 -18.45 -39.13
N THR A 50 -41.47 -17.71 -38.89
CA THR A 50 -41.39 -16.28 -38.55
C THR A 50 -41.03 -16.11 -37.08
N VAL A 51 -39.82 -15.63 -36.80
CA VAL A 51 -39.38 -15.25 -35.46
C VAL A 51 -39.49 -13.73 -35.35
N GLY A 52 -40.45 -13.25 -34.55
CA GLY A 52 -40.52 -11.83 -34.20
C GLY A 52 -39.45 -11.51 -33.17
N PHE A 53 -38.40 -10.78 -33.56
CA PHE A 53 -37.43 -10.24 -32.62
C PHE A 53 -37.94 -8.93 -32.05
N SER A 54 -38.31 -8.93 -30.77
CA SER A 54 -38.43 -7.71 -29.96
C SER A 54 -37.11 -7.55 -29.22
N SER A 55 -36.19 -6.75 -29.76
CA SER A 55 -34.98 -6.39 -29.02
C SER A 55 -35.37 -5.43 -27.90
N ARG A 56 -35.45 -5.93 -26.66
CA ARG A 56 -35.34 -5.05 -25.51
C ARG A 56 -33.91 -4.51 -25.52
N LEU A 57 -33.78 -3.19 -25.68
CA LEU A 57 -32.52 -2.48 -25.47
C LEU A 57 -32.15 -2.63 -23.99
N TYR A 58 -31.49 -3.73 -23.62
CA TYR A 58 -30.81 -3.80 -22.34
C TYR A 58 -29.59 -2.90 -22.48
N GLU A 59 -29.69 -1.68 -21.96
CA GLU A 59 -28.52 -0.83 -21.77
C GLU A 59 -27.55 -1.59 -20.86
N PRO A 60 -26.30 -1.86 -21.31
CA PRO A 60 -25.34 -2.53 -20.47
C PRO A 60 -25.09 -1.68 -19.23
N THR A 61 -25.48 -2.20 -18.07
CA THR A 61 -25.28 -1.53 -16.79
C THR A 61 -23.95 -2.03 -16.22
N ALA A 62 -23.01 -1.11 -15.99
CA ALA A 62 -21.77 -1.44 -15.29
C ALA A 62 -22.05 -1.50 -13.78
N GLU A 63 -21.62 -2.57 -13.12
CA GLU A 63 -21.63 -2.64 -11.67
C GLU A 63 -20.44 -1.85 -11.10
N ILE A 64 -20.59 -1.31 -9.89
CA ILE A 64 -19.51 -0.60 -9.21
C ILE A 64 -18.41 -1.60 -8.87
N GLY A 65 -17.26 -1.47 -9.52
CA GLY A 65 -16.05 -2.20 -9.15
C GLY A 65 -15.34 -1.51 -7.99
N SER A 66 -14.91 -2.26 -6.99
CA SER A 66 -13.99 -1.80 -5.95
C SER A 66 -12.63 -2.47 -6.14
N GLY A 67 -11.57 -1.72 -5.91
CA GLY A 67 -10.19 -2.20 -5.92
C GLY A 67 -9.45 -1.69 -4.69
N HIS A 68 -8.43 -2.42 -4.26
CA HIS A 68 -7.57 -2.00 -3.16
C HIS A 68 -6.17 -1.74 -3.69
N LEU A 69 -5.61 -0.59 -3.33
CA LEU A 69 -4.19 -0.33 -3.52
C LEU A 69 -3.40 -0.95 -2.37
N MET A 70 -2.27 -1.57 -2.69
CA MET A 70 -1.42 -2.21 -1.70
C MET A 70 -0.27 -1.29 -1.33
N VAL A 71 -0.07 -1.08 -0.04
CA VAL A 71 1.09 -0.34 0.48
C VAL A 71 1.97 -1.34 1.23
N GLN A 72 3.29 -1.24 1.04
CA GLN A 72 4.29 -2.08 1.69
C GLN A 72 5.33 -1.21 2.39
N MET A 73 5.70 -1.57 3.62
CA MET A 73 6.83 -0.99 4.34
C MET A 73 7.96 -2.00 4.40
N ARG A 74 9.19 -1.55 4.11
CA ARG A 74 10.41 -2.37 4.14
C ARG A 74 11.52 -1.67 4.90
N LEU A 75 12.34 -2.45 5.60
CA LEU A 75 13.55 -1.97 6.26
C LEU A 75 14.76 -2.26 5.37
N ALA A 76 15.42 -1.20 4.88
CA ALA A 76 16.66 -1.31 4.13
C ALA A 76 17.84 -1.60 5.05
N GLN A 77 18.83 -2.32 4.52
CA GLN A 77 20.03 -2.68 5.27
C GLN A 77 20.94 -1.46 5.51
N ASP A 78 20.94 -0.50 4.58
CA ASP A 78 21.75 0.72 4.62
C ASP A 78 21.05 1.91 3.92
N SER A 79 21.76 3.04 3.82
CA SER A 79 21.26 4.27 3.19
C SER A 79 21.14 4.21 1.67
N SER A 80 21.52 3.11 1.01
CA SER A 80 21.42 2.96 -0.44
C SER A 80 20.00 2.59 -0.88
N TYR A 81 19.18 2.03 0.00
CA TYR A 81 17.83 1.54 -0.30
C TYR A 81 17.79 0.54 -1.48
N THR A 82 18.81 -0.31 -1.56
CA THR A 82 18.94 -1.35 -2.60
C THR A 82 18.60 -2.74 -2.07
N LEU A 83 19.07 -3.05 -0.86
CA LEU A 83 18.83 -4.32 -0.17
C LEU A 83 17.94 -4.11 1.04
N PHE A 84 16.96 -5.00 1.20
CA PHE A 84 15.95 -4.96 2.25
C PHE A 84 15.97 -6.26 3.04
N TYR A 85 15.70 -6.17 4.34
CA TYR A 85 15.45 -7.33 5.18
C TYR A 85 14.13 -7.99 4.76
N GLN A 86 14.16 -9.32 4.66
CA GLN A 86 12.99 -10.15 4.39
C GLN A 86 12.39 -10.69 5.70
N ALA A 87 11.25 -11.37 5.61
CA ALA A 87 10.56 -11.93 6.77
C ALA A 87 11.45 -12.91 7.56
N GLU A 88 12.32 -13.64 6.87
CA GLU A 88 13.22 -14.65 7.43
C GLU A 88 14.44 -14.02 8.14
N ASP A 89 14.77 -12.77 7.84
CA ASP A 89 15.90 -12.05 8.45
C ASP A 89 15.56 -11.47 9.83
N TYR A 90 14.29 -11.53 10.24
CA TYR A 90 13.86 -11.07 11.55
C TYR A 90 14.14 -12.13 12.65
N PRO A 91 14.54 -11.70 13.87
CA PRO A 91 14.68 -10.32 14.32
C PRO A 91 15.92 -9.61 13.79
N VAL A 92 15.76 -8.35 13.38
CA VAL A 92 16.87 -7.51 12.94
C VAL A 92 17.57 -6.93 14.15
N VAL A 93 18.87 -7.20 14.29
CA VAL A 93 19.68 -6.74 15.42
C VAL A 93 20.35 -5.40 15.12
N LYS A 94 20.18 -4.41 16.00
CA LYS A 94 20.74 -3.06 15.86
C LYS A 94 21.27 -2.53 17.20
N TYR A 95 22.13 -1.51 17.11
CA TYR A 95 22.70 -0.81 18.26
C TYR A 95 21.96 0.48 18.57
N LEU A 96 22.06 0.97 19.80
CA LEU A 96 21.53 2.29 20.17
C LEU A 96 22.07 3.35 19.21
N ARG A 97 21.17 4.21 18.73
CA ARG A 97 21.45 5.32 17.80
C ARG A 97 21.93 4.90 16.42
N GLN A 98 22.00 3.61 16.11
CA GLN A 98 22.25 3.16 14.74
C GLN A 98 21.04 3.53 13.87
N PRO A 99 21.25 4.04 12.64
CA PRO A 99 20.14 4.38 11.76
C PRO A 99 19.38 3.13 11.29
N LEU A 100 18.05 3.28 11.23
CA LEU A 100 17.11 2.38 10.59
C LEU A 100 16.59 3.10 9.34
N TYR A 101 16.66 2.45 8.18
CA TYR A 101 16.29 3.03 6.89
C TYR A 101 14.98 2.42 6.42
N PHE A 102 13.89 3.17 6.43
CA PHE A 102 12.57 2.68 6.02
C PHE A 102 12.21 3.19 4.62
N GLU A 103 11.68 2.29 3.80
CA GLU A 103 11.03 2.61 2.54
C GLU A 103 9.58 2.16 2.61
N VAL A 104 8.66 3.04 2.22
CA VAL A 104 7.26 2.69 2.01
C VAL A 104 6.91 2.91 0.55
N GLU A 105 6.26 1.93 -0.05
CA GLU A 105 5.96 1.87 -1.47
C GLU A 105 4.49 1.51 -1.70
N LEU A 106 3.87 2.20 -2.65
CA LEU A 106 2.61 1.81 -3.25
C LEU A 106 2.88 0.72 -4.31
N VAL A 107 2.56 -0.52 -3.95
CA VAL A 107 2.87 -1.71 -4.75
C VAL A 107 1.94 -1.78 -5.96
N GLU A 108 2.51 -2.05 -7.13
CA GLU A 108 1.79 -2.29 -8.40
C GLU A 108 0.91 -1.12 -8.89
N ALA A 109 1.03 0.07 -8.30
CA ALA A 109 0.36 1.25 -8.83
C ALA A 109 1.01 1.72 -10.12
N THR A 110 0.17 2.00 -11.12
CA THR A 110 0.62 2.49 -12.44
C THR A 110 0.17 3.93 -12.72
N ASP A 111 -0.63 4.51 -11.84
CA ASP A 111 -1.14 5.87 -12.03
C ASP A 111 -0.15 6.90 -11.48
N PRO A 112 0.49 7.70 -12.35
CA PRO A 112 1.51 8.68 -11.94
C PRO A 112 0.92 9.86 -11.15
N HIS A 113 -0.40 10.02 -11.11
CA HIS A 113 -1.05 11.10 -10.36
C HIS A 113 -1.26 10.77 -8.89
N LEU A 114 -1.09 9.49 -8.51
CA LEU A 114 -1.13 9.06 -7.12
C LEU A 114 0.16 9.49 -6.41
N GLU A 115 -0.01 10.03 -5.22
CA GLU A 115 1.07 10.32 -4.29
C GLU A 115 0.84 9.60 -2.95
N LEU A 116 1.89 8.94 -2.47
CA LEU A 116 1.95 8.31 -1.17
C LEU A 116 2.39 9.34 -0.11
N ILE A 117 1.65 9.47 0.98
CA ILE A 117 1.99 10.36 2.11
C ILE A 117 2.17 9.52 3.37
N LEU A 118 3.27 9.76 4.09
CA LEU A 118 3.54 9.10 5.36
C LEU A 118 2.84 9.86 6.49
N GLU A 119 1.63 9.45 6.86
CA GLU A 119 0.78 10.17 7.82
C GLU A 119 1.32 10.06 9.24
N ASN A 120 1.39 8.84 9.80
CA ASN A 120 1.91 8.61 11.14
C ASN A 120 2.85 7.40 11.19
N PHE A 121 3.97 7.57 11.88
CA PHE A 121 4.85 6.47 12.26
C PHE A 121 5.06 6.48 13.75
N TRP A 122 5.02 5.30 14.34
CA TRP A 122 5.29 5.14 15.77
C TRP A 122 5.95 3.79 16.04
N ALA A 123 6.61 3.70 17.18
CA ALA A 123 7.07 2.41 17.70
C ALA A 123 6.31 2.01 18.96
N THR A 124 6.26 0.71 19.20
CA THR A 124 5.79 0.08 20.43
C THR A 124 6.80 -0.96 20.89
N LEU A 125 6.63 -1.45 22.10
CA LEU A 125 7.36 -2.61 22.60
C LEU A 125 6.82 -3.91 22.00
N ASP A 126 5.51 -4.07 21.86
CA ASP A 126 4.89 -5.30 21.38
C ASP A 126 4.35 -5.18 19.94
N GLU A 127 4.12 -6.33 19.30
CA GLU A 127 3.60 -6.40 17.93
C GLU A 127 2.24 -5.71 17.78
N ASP A 128 1.45 -5.68 18.86
CA ASP A 128 0.23 -4.90 18.92
C ASP A 128 0.54 -3.40 18.79
N ARG A 129 0.05 -2.83 17.70
CA ARG A 129 0.23 -1.42 17.31
C ARG A 129 -0.39 -0.44 18.30
N THR A 130 -1.35 -0.90 19.10
CA THR A 130 -2.07 -0.11 20.10
C THR A 130 -1.49 -0.27 21.50
N SER A 131 -0.48 -1.11 21.65
CA SER A 131 0.19 -1.34 22.93
C SER A 131 0.91 -0.09 23.43
N LEU A 132 1.05 -0.02 24.75
CA LEU A 132 1.82 1.00 25.43
C LEU A 132 3.04 0.36 26.07
N PRO A 133 4.18 1.07 26.14
CA PRO A 133 4.40 2.44 25.68
C PRO A 133 4.47 2.56 24.15
N SER A 134 4.11 3.75 23.64
CA SER A 134 4.21 4.09 22.23
C SER A 134 5.01 5.39 22.06
N TRP A 135 5.83 5.48 21.02
CA TRP A 135 6.61 6.68 20.70
C TRP A 135 6.35 7.12 19.26
N ASP A 136 5.99 8.39 19.08
CA ASP A 136 5.71 8.96 17.77
C ASP A 136 7.00 9.41 17.06
N ILE A 137 7.15 9.02 15.80
CA ILE A 137 8.33 9.22 14.96
C ILE A 137 8.01 10.23 13.84
N ILE A 138 6.84 10.06 13.23
CA ILE A 138 6.23 10.96 12.25
C ILE A 138 4.80 11.24 12.71
N VAL A 139 4.42 12.51 12.75
CA VAL A 139 3.09 12.99 13.14
C VAL A 139 2.56 13.90 12.05
N ASP A 140 1.35 13.63 11.56
CA ASP A 140 0.62 14.41 10.57
C ASP A 140 1.46 14.75 9.34
N GLY A 141 2.14 13.75 8.78
CA GLY A 141 2.98 13.96 7.62
C GLY A 141 4.35 14.56 7.93
N CYS A 142 4.75 14.69 9.19
CA CYS A 142 5.95 15.45 9.52
C CYS A 142 6.78 14.93 10.69
N GLU A 143 8.04 15.34 10.76
CA GLU A 143 8.96 14.90 11.82
C GLU A 143 8.49 15.33 13.20
N ASN A 144 8.60 14.44 14.19
CA ASN A 144 8.22 14.75 15.57
C ASN A 144 9.29 15.64 16.22
N PRO A 145 9.00 16.91 16.55
CA PRO A 145 9.98 17.82 17.14
C PRO A 145 10.34 17.48 18.59
N ASP A 146 9.57 16.59 19.23
CA ASP A 146 9.85 16.11 20.58
C ASP A 146 10.86 14.94 20.58
N ASP A 147 11.23 14.42 19.40
CA ASP A 147 12.28 13.42 19.26
C ASP A 147 13.67 14.04 19.31
N SER A 148 14.49 13.56 20.25
CA SER A 148 15.90 13.92 20.39
C SER A 148 16.73 13.60 19.13
N TYR A 149 16.34 12.57 18.38
CA TYR A 149 16.99 12.15 17.15
C TYR A 149 15.99 12.22 15.99
N VAL A 150 15.65 13.47 15.65
CA VAL A 150 14.67 13.82 14.61
C VAL A 150 14.83 12.96 13.35
N THR A 151 13.69 12.47 12.87
CA THR A 151 13.56 11.70 11.64
C THR A 151 14.08 12.48 10.43
N VAL A 152 14.82 11.81 9.55
CA VAL A 152 15.34 12.41 8.31
C VAL A 152 14.66 11.78 7.11
N PHE A 153 13.93 12.60 6.34
CA PHE A 153 13.37 12.19 5.06
C PHE A 153 14.44 12.21 3.96
N HIS A 154 14.47 11.17 3.13
CA HIS A 154 15.42 11.04 2.03
C HIS A 154 14.70 11.24 0.69
N PRO A 155 15.27 12.02 -0.25
CA PRO A 155 14.66 12.22 -1.55
C PRO A 155 14.63 10.90 -2.34
N VAL A 156 13.57 10.72 -3.13
CA VAL A 156 13.43 9.60 -4.06
C VAL A 156 13.50 10.16 -5.48
N GLY A 157 14.47 9.68 -6.25
CA GLY A 157 14.61 10.01 -7.67
C GLY A 157 14.11 8.88 -8.57
N ARG A 158 13.90 9.18 -9.85
CA ARG A 158 13.66 8.14 -10.86
C ARG A 158 14.95 7.35 -11.09
N ASP A 159 14.85 6.02 -11.10
CA ASP A 159 15.94 5.12 -11.45
C ASP A 159 15.37 3.86 -12.15
N ALA A 160 16.19 2.83 -12.36
CA ALA A 160 15.75 1.60 -13.04
C ALA A 160 14.68 0.82 -12.26
N ARG A 161 14.60 0.97 -10.92
CA ARG A 161 13.60 0.36 -10.03
C ARG A 161 12.43 1.30 -9.78
N VAL A 162 12.71 2.59 -9.63
CA VAL A 162 11.73 3.62 -9.27
C VAL A 162 11.24 4.33 -10.52
N LEU A 163 10.11 3.85 -11.04
CA LEU A 163 9.42 4.49 -12.17
C LEU A 163 8.77 5.80 -11.74
N ASP A 164 7.95 5.78 -10.69
CA ASP A 164 7.21 6.94 -10.20
C ASP A 164 7.59 7.28 -8.74
N PRO A 165 8.43 8.32 -8.53
CA PRO A 165 8.92 8.65 -7.20
C PRO A 165 7.83 9.08 -6.20
N SER A 166 6.66 9.49 -6.68
CA SER A 166 5.51 9.82 -5.83
C SER A 166 4.92 8.60 -5.13
N HIS A 167 5.17 7.40 -5.64
CA HIS A 167 4.71 6.13 -5.06
C HIS A 167 5.60 5.62 -3.93
N ILE A 168 6.76 6.24 -3.71
CA ILE A 168 7.76 5.77 -2.75
C ILE A 168 8.18 6.91 -1.83
N LYS A 169 8.23 6.64 -0.52
CA LYS A 169 8.81 7.55 0.46
C LYS A 169 9.91 6.83 1.24
N ARG A 170 11.01 7.54 1.48
CA ARG A 170 12.17 7.03 2.22
C ARG A 170 12.45 7.95 3.40
N PHE A 171 12.72 7.36 4.55
CA PHE A 171 13.21 8.11 5.70
C PHE A 171 14.15 7.23 6.53
N SER A 172 14.85 7.87 7.46
CA SER A 172 15.65 7.18 8.46
C SER A 172 15.41 7.75 9.84
N MET A 173 15.40 6.87 10.82
CA MET A 173 15.34 7.22 12.24
C MET A 173 16.47 6.51 13.00
N LYS A 174 16.76 6.95 14.21
CA LYS A 174 17.79 6.33 15.04
C LYS A 174 17.15 5.31 15.98
N MET A 175 17.76 4.12 16.05
CA MET A 175 17.35 3.09 17.01
C MET A 175 17.39 3.63 18.43
N PHE A 176 16.38 3.31 19.23
CA PHE A 176 16.23 3.77 20.61
C PHE A 176 15.69 2.65 21.50
N THR A 177 15.50 2.97 22.78
CA THR A 177 14.85 2.09 23.77
C THR A 177 13.84 2.89 24.57
N PHE A 178 12.79 2.24 25.05
CA PHE A 178 11.85 2.85 25.97
C PHE A 178 12.43 2.87 27.39
N THR A 179 12.14 3.95 28.13
CA THR A 179 12.55 4.13 29.53
C THR A 179 11.37 4.62 30.36
N GLN A 180 11.25 4.16 31.60
CA GLN A 180 10.31 4.66 32.60
C GLN A 180 11.09 4.91 33.89
N ASP A 181 11.00 6.12 34.45
CA ASP A 181 11.74 6.51 35.66
C ASP A 181 13.25 6.21 35.60
N GLU A 182 13.87 6.49 34.43
CA GLU A 182 15.29 6.19 34.11
C GLU A 182 15.65 4.69 34.05
N GLU A 183 14.68 3.79 34.22
CA GLU A 183 14.85 2.36 34.01
C GLU A 183 14.46 1.96 32.58
N VAL A 184 15.24 1.08 31.97
CA VAL A 184 14.97 0.60 30.61
C VAL A 184 13.76 -0.34 30.63
N LEU A 185 12.70 0.03 29.91
CA LEU A 185 11.54 -0.82 29.71
C LEU A 185 11.90 -2.00 28.80
N LYS A 186 11.41 -3.15 29.18
CA LYS A 186 11.85 -4.47 28.73
C LYS A 186 10.65 -5.32 28.44
N ASN A 187 10.67 -6.07 27.35
CA ASN A 187 9.61 -7.04 27.08
C ASN A 187 9.98 -8.36 27.75
N GLU A 188 9.05 -8.89 28.54
CA GLU A 188 9.12 -10.26 29.01
C GLU A 188 8.58 -11.17 27.91
N VAL A 189 9.48 -11.93 27.26
CA VAL A 189 9.06 -13.00 26.36
C VAL A 189 8.82 -14.25 27.20
N THR A 190 7.56 -14.52 27.52
CA THR A 190 7.15 -15.77 28.16
C THR A 190 7.11 -16.87 27.09
N TYR A 191 8.10 -17.78 27.08
CA TYR A 191 7.99 -19.00 26.28
C TYR A 191 6.93 -19.89 26.93
N GLU A 192 5.84 -20.18 26.21
CA GLU A 192 4.86 -21.19 26.63
C GLU A 192 5.48 -22.59 26.47
N LEU A 193 6.04 -23.13 27.55
CA LEU A 193 6.46 -24.51 27.61
C LEU A 193 5.28 -25.38 28.05
N LEU A 194 4.82 -26.26 27.15
CA LEU A 194 4.03 -27.42 27.53
C LEU A 194 4.84 -28.24 28.55
N ALA A 195 4.46 -28.16 29.82
CA ALA A 195 5.12 -28.87 30.90
C ALA A 195 4.87 -30.37 30.78
N LEU A 196 5.89 -31.15 30.41
CA LEU A 196 5.93 -32.57 30.75
C LEU A 196 6.51 -32.70 32.14
N SER A 197 5.64 -33.05 33.09
CA SER A 197 5.99 -33.32 34.47
C SER A 197 6.98 -34.47 34.57
N THR A 198 8.16 -34.22 35.11
CA THR A 198 8.84 -35.22 35.93
C THR A 198 9.60 -34.54 37.05
N SER A 199 9.41 -35.11 38.24
CA SER A 199 10.04 -34.75 39.50
C SER A 199 11.55 -34.80 39.38
N HIS A 200 12.21 -33.64 39.29
CA HIS A 200 13.39 -33.22 40.06
C HIS A 200 13.99 -31.96 39.41
N SER A 201 14.34 -31.00 40.26
CA SER A 201 15.00 -29.72 39.97
C SER A 201 14.09 -28.59 39.45
N SER A 202 14.02 -27.55 40.28
CA SER A 202 13.39 -26.26 40.01
C SER A 202 13.89 -25.69 38.68
N CYS A 203 13.02 -25.63 37.67
CA CYS A 203 13.29 -24.90 36.44
C CYS A 203 13.15 -23.41 36.76
N VAL A 204 14.26 -22.72 37.03
CA VAL A 204 14.25 -21.25 37.01
C VAL A 204 14.13 -20.85 35.55
N ILE A 205 12.91 -20.57 35.08
CA ILE A 205 12.71 -19.85 33.82
C ILE A 205 13.18 -18.43 34.10
N ASN A 206 14.42 -18.10 33.75
CA ASN A 206 14.79 -16.71 33.60
C ASN A 206 14.08 -16.23 32.32
N PRO A 207 13.11 -15.31 32.40
CA PRO A 207 12.58 -14.69 31.20
C PRO A 207 13.76 -14.07 30.45
N SER A 208 13.96 -14.48 29.19
CA SER A 208 14.97 -13.86 28.34
C SER A 208 14.43 -12.50 27.96
N VAL A 209 14.67 -11.51 28.82
CA VAL A 209 14.30 -10.13 28.58
C VAL A 209 14.95 -9.65 27.28
N ARG A 210 14.14 -9.22 26.32
CA ARG A 210 14.61 -8.66 25.05
C ARG A 210 14.20 -7.20 24.96
N LEU A 211 15.17 -6.36 24.61
CA LEU A 211 14.94 -4.98 24.24
C LEU A 211 14.61 -4.99 22.75
N GLN A 212 13.34 -4.88 22.40
CA GLN A 212 12.92 -4.88 21.00
C GLN A 212 11.84 -3.82 20.79
N ILE A 213 11.75 -3.35 19.55
CA ILE A 213 10.67 -2.46 19.14
C ILE A 213 10.03 -3.00 17.86
N PHE A 214 8.75 -2.66 17.69
CA PHE A 214 8.04 -2.78 16.44
C PHE A 214 7.73 -1.38 15.93
N VAL A 215 7.88 -1.16 14.63
CA VAL A 215 7.57 0.13 14.01
C VAL A 215 6.33 -0.03 13.16
N HIS A 216 5.42 0.92 13.27
CA HIS A 216 4.11 0.91 12.64
C HIS A 216 3.92 2.16 11.80
N CYS A 217 3.16 2.00 10.73
CA CYS A 217 2.89 3.04 9.74
C CYS A 217 1.40 3.12 9.42
N ASN A 218 0.87 4.35 9.42
CA ASN A 218 -0.33 4.74 8.68
C ASN A 218 0.13 5.58 7.48
N ALA A 219 -0.34 5.21 6.28
CA ALA A 219 -0.02 5.89 5.05
C ALA A 219 -1.32 6.31 4.34
N GLU A 220 -1.32 7.51 3.78
CA GLU A 220 -2.41 8.06 3.00
C GLU A 220 -2.03 8.05 1.51
N ILE A 221 -3.01 7.86 0.65
CA ILE A 221 -2.83 7.92 -0.81
C ILE A 221 -3.74 9.03 -1.30
N CYS A 222 -3.16 9.98 -2.02
CA CYS A 222 -3.90 11.11 -2.55
C CYS A 222 -3.74 11.18 -4.08
N ASP A 223 -4.77 11.66 -4.76
CA ASP A 223 -4.73 11.91 -6.22
C ASP A 223 -4.49 13.40 -6.46
N SER A 224 -3.35 13.71 -7.08
CA SER A 224 -2.91 15.08 -7.38
C SER A 224 -3.82 15.81 -8.38
N LEU A 225 -4.62 15.10 -9.19
CA LEU A 225 -5.62 15.69 -10.09
C LEU A 225 -6.92 16.04 -9.37
N SER A 226 -7.19 15.41 -8.23
CA SER A 226 -8.40 15.65 -7.47
C SER A 226 -8.27 16.99 -6.72
N GLN A 227 -8.86 18.05 -7.28
CA GLN A 227 -8.95 19.37 -6.62
C GLN A 227 -9.87 19.35 -5.38
N ALA A 228 -10.42 18.19 -5.01
CA ALA A 228 -11.54 18.08 -4.09
C ALA A 228 -11.19 18.20 -2.60
N ASP A 229 -9.91 18.21 -2.18
CA ASP A 229 -9.63 18.32 -0.73
C ASP A 229 -8.33 19.01 -0.33
N GLY A 230 -7.49 19.41 -1.28
CA GLY A 230 -6.14 19.88 -0.93
C GLY A 230 -5.37 18.88 -0.06
N SER A 231 -5.66 17.58 -0.20
CA SER A 231 -5.07 16.44 0.54
C SER A 231 -3.65 16.14 0.05
N CYS A 232 -3.35 16.33 -1.23
CA CYS A 232 -1.97 16.30 -1.73
C CYS A 232 -1.23 17.63 -1.45
N ARG A 233 -0.95 17.94 -0.18
CA ARG A 233 -0.03 19.05 0.14
C ARG A 233 1.43 18.63 0.07
N GLY A 234 1.72 17.34 -0.09
CA GLY A 234 3.06 16.80 0.02
C GLY A 234 3.50 16.64 1.47
N GLN A 235 4.62 15.95 1.67
CA GLN A 235 5.16 15.68 2.99
C GLN A 235 5.57 16.99 3.68
N CYS A 236 5.21 17.17 4.96
CA CYS A 236 5.62 18.32 5.77
C CYS A 236 5.19 19.73 5.31
N VAL A 237 4.03 19.89 4.68
CA VAL A 237 3.52 21.25 4.42
C VAL A 237 2.93 21.89 5.66
N GLN A 238 3.68 22.82 6.24
CA GLN A 238 3.21 23.65 7.35
C GLN A 238 2.03 24.52 6.90
N PRO A 239 0.85 24.46 7.55
CA PRO A 239 -0.14 25.52 7.40
C PRO A 239 0.46 26.82 7.95
N ALA A 240 0.35 27.91 7.21
CA ALA A 240 0.96 29.22 7.50
C ALA A 240 0.50 29.90 8.82
N HIS A 241 -0.15 29.20 9.75
CA HIS A 241 -0.76 29.77 10.96
C HIS A 241 -0.72 28.84 12.20
N GLN A 242 0.41 28.19 12.50
CA GLN A 242 0.56 27.50 13.80
C GLN A 242 1.87 27.81 14.53
N LYS A 243 2.16 29.10 14.71
CA LYS A 243 2.82 29.55 15.95
C LYS A 243 1.73 29.60 17.02
N ASN A 244 1.53 28.52 17.79
CA ASN A 244 0.90 28.46 19.14
C ASN A 244 0.13 27.14 19.45
N TYR A 245 0.68 25.96 19.18
CA TYR A 245 0.20 24.71 19.80
C TYR A 245 1.23 24.14 20.77
N ARG A 246 1.59 24.96 21.75
CA ARG A 246 2.07 24.48 23.05
C ARG A 246 0.88 24.57 24.01
N ARG A 247 0.06 23.52 24.09
CA ARG A 247 -0.70 23.10 25.29
C ARG A 247 -1.60 21.90 24.95
N GLU A 248 -1.48 20.88 25.80
CA GLU A 248 -2.28 19.65 25.88
C GLU A 248 -2.08 18.59 24.77
N ARG A 249 -0.89 17.98 24.73
CA ARG A 249 -0.75 16.60 24.20
C ARG A 249 -1.34 15.62 25.21
N LYS A 250 -2.67 15.48 25.23
CA LYS A 250 -3.32 14.29 25.81
C LYS A 250 -2.92 13.10 24.94
N ARG A 251 -2.54 11.97 25.56
CA ARG A 251 -2.50 10.64 24.92
C ARG A 251 -3.77 10.50 24.09
N VAL A 252 -3.66 10.63 22.77
CA VAL A 252 -4.74 10.27 21.87
C VAL A 252 -4.82 8.76 21.97
N GLN A 253 -5.86 8.28 22.63
CA GLN A 253 -6.22 6.87 22.59
C GLN A 253 -6.56 6.60 21.13
N ARG A 254 -5.65 5.91 20.42
CA ARG A 254 -5.79 5.62 18.99
C ARG A 254 -6.99 4.69 18.84
N GLY A 255 -8.15 5.28 18.56
CA GLY A 255 -9.38 4.57 18.29
C GLY A 255 -9.22 3.71 17.04
N ALA A 256 -9.84 2.54 17.07
CA ALA A 256 -9.96 1.66 15.92
C ALA A 256 -10.98 2.22 14.93
N ASP A 257 -10.66 3.33 14.25
CA ASP A 257 -11.54 3.94 13.26
C ASP A 257 -10.81 4.13 11.93
N SER A 258 -10.83 3.09 11.09
CA SER A 258 -10.93 3.14 9.62
C SER A 258 -10.79 1.73 9.05
N ILE A 259 -11.89 1.18 8.55
CA ILE A 259 -12.01 -0.22 8.08
C ILE A 259 -11.29 -0.49 6.73
N ASN A 260 -10.69 0.53 6.09
CA ASN A 260 -10.13 0.40 4.74
C ASN A 260 -8.63 0.70 4.58
N GLN A 261 -7.91 1.08 5.64
CA GLN A 261 -6.48 1.38 5.55
C GLN A 261 -5.69 0.13 5.97
N ARG A 262 -4.95 -0.50 5.05
CA ARG A 262 -4.03 -1.58 5.42
C ARG A 262 -2.91 -0.99 6.28
N GLN A 263 -3.05 -1.20 7.57
CA GLN A 263 -2.09 -0.85 8.60
C GLN A 263 -0.84 -1.74 8.48
N ILE A 264 0.37 -1.15 8.34
CA ILE A 264 1.61 -1.92 8.06
C ILE A 264 2.59 -1.81 9.23
N SER A 265 3.17 -2.93 9.64
CA SER A 265 4.10 -3.05 10.77
C SER A 265 5.40 -3.68 10.32
N SER A 266 6.52 -3.35 10.97
CA SER A 266 7.79 -4.06 10.79
C SER A 266 7.78 -5.36 11.60
N GLY A 267 8.71 -6.27 11.28
CA GLY A 267 9.08 -7.32 12.22
C GLY A 267 9.88 -6.78 13.42
N PRO A 268 10.26 -7.65 14.39
CA PRO A 268 10.93 -7.26 15.62
C PRO A 268 12.35 -6.74 15.37
N ILE A 269 12.65 -5.53 15.84
CA ILE A 269 13.98 -4.94 15.78
C ILE A 269 14.58 -4.99 17.19
N VAL A 270 15.59 -5.84 17.37
CA VAL A 270 16.21 -6.12 18.67
C VAL A 270 17.41 -5.21 18.88
N LEU A 271 17.45 -4.59 20.05
CA LEU A 271 18.57 -3.82 20.53
C LEU A 271 19.60 -4.71 21.20
N THR A 272 20.87 -4.60 20.79
CA THR A 272 21.99 -5.28 21.43
C THR A 272 23.06 -4.28 21.89
N SER A 273 23.81 -4.65 22.93
CA SER A 273 24.96 -3.88 23.44
C SER A 273 26.30 -4.36 22.90
N ALA A 274 26.36 -5.55 22.28
CA ALA A 274 27.60 -6.17 21.85
C ALA A 274 27.87 -5.87 20.37
N GLN A 275 28.69 -4.84 20.08
CA GLN A 275 29.25 -4.66 18.73
C GLN A 275 30.11 -5.88 18.42
N THR A 276 29.64 -6.79 17.57
CA THR A 276 30.54 -7.75 16.92
C THR A 276 31.44 -6.95 16.00
N PRO A 277 32.77 -6.91 16.24
CA PRO A 277 33.68 -6.28 15.30
C PRO A 277 33.64 -7.08 13.99
N GLU A 278 33.37 -6.39 12.89
CA GLU A 278 33.69 -6.88 11.53
C GLU A 278 35.20 -6.96 11.33
#